data_AF-A0AAD0T5U3-F1
#
_entry.id   AF-A0AAD0T5U3-F1
#
_cell.length_a   1.000
_cell.length_b   1.000
_cell.length_c   1.000
_cell.angle_alpha   90.00
_cell.angle_beta   90.00
_cell.angle_gamma   90.00
#
_symmetry.space_group_name_H-M   'P 1'
#
loop_
_entity.id
_entity.type
_entity.pdbx_description
1 polymer ?
#
loop_
_entity_poly.entity_id
_entity_poly.type
_entity_poly.pdbx_seq_one_letter_code
_entity_poly.pdbx_strand_id
1 'polypeptide(L)'
;MGLAKELDYDLLAQQLIRSIRADKSQEWVNQRLGSTSNIVHRWEKGHAKASWEDFLKFCDVFRIDMKFIFVSYLRFQGEVHEVKELLSFLFSNKSLNDVSKSCGLATSKLRRLKNGETNLSLNNFLQIIFGFDDMESMALVYDLAANNSIPLLDESNNKRIEITKHYFSNPNIGLVLICLDLNAYKKLSFHQDSFISKASGIPLKEVNEILSLCEANELIEMKNGLYQSGSIRVSDRGSRDQMLNTRKFWLEKAISNMSDKTELDAYGSMVFIASQSARKDIIGLYLRFFEDFKKIVMEDKDEDLIPLILNFNLINPGDDDIND
;
A
#
# COMPACT_ATOMS: atom_id res chain seq x y z
N MET A 1 10.08 -2.06 -11.11
CA MET A 1 10.09 -3.51 -10.76
C MET A 1 10.25 -3.56 -9.24
N GLY A 2 9.25 -4.05 -8.51
CA GLY A 2 9.15 -3.82 -7.06
C GLY A 2 10.17 -4.62 -6.24
N LEU A 3 10.46 -4.11 -5.04
CA LEU A 3 11.46 -4.64 -4.08
C LEU A 3 11.22 -6.13 -3.75
N ALA A 4 9.97 -6.59 -3.91
CA ALA A 4 9.48 -7.89 -3.51
C ALA A 4 10.15 -9.10 -4.20
N LYS A 5 10.65 -8.97 -5.43
CA LYS A 5 11.24 -10.13 -6.14
C LYS A 5 12.71 -10.39 -5.80
N GLU A 6 13.38 -9.42 -5.20
CA GLU A 6 14.82 -9.45 -4.93
C GLU A 6 15.15 -9.58 -3.43
N LEU A 7 14.13 -9.44 -2.58
CA LEU A 7 14.31 -9.45 -1.13
C LEU A 7 14.53 -10.86 -0.58
N ASP A 8 15.56 -11.03 0.26
CA ASP A 8 15.74 -12.24 1.06
C ASP A 8 14.75 -12.25 2.24
N TYR A 9 13.61 -12.91 2.03
CA TYR A 9 12.55 -13.02 3.05
C TYR A 9 12.93 -13.87 4.25
N ASP A 10 13.92 -14.76 4.14
CA ASP A 10 14.41 -15.52 5.28
C ASP A 10 15.29 -14.62 6.16
N LEU A 11 16.10 -13.74 5.56
CA LEU A 11 16.85 -12.71 6.27
C LEU A 11 15.92 -11.64 6.85
N LEU A 12 14.88 -11.22 6.12
CA LEU A 12 13.90 -10.25 6.63
C LEU A 12 13.20 -10.80 7.89
N ALA A 13 12.76 -12.05 7.86
CA ALA A 13 12.12 -12.69 9.01
C ALA A 13 13.06 -12.73 10.23
N GLN A 14 14.34 -13.06 10.03
CA GLN A 14 15.38 -13.05 11.07
C GLN A 14 15.53 -11.66 11.70
N GLN A 15 15.67 -10.63 10.86
CA GLN A 15 15.87 -9.27 11.30
C GLN A 15 14.62 -8.72 12.00
N LEU A 16 13.42 -8.96 11.48
CA LEU A 16 12.17 -8.53 12.11
C LEU A 16 12.01 -9.10 13.52
N ILE A 17 12.24 -10.40 13.71
CA ILE A 17 12.20 -11.03 15.04
C ILE A 17 13.21 -10.36 15.98
N ARG A 18 14.43 -10.13 15.50
CA ARG A 18 15.48 -9.46 16.28
C ARG A 18 15.10 -8.01 16.64
N SER A 19 14.51 -7.28 15.71
CA SER A 19 14.12 -5.87 15.89
C SER A 19 12.93 -5.72 16.83
N ILE A 20 11.95 -6.65 16.80
CA ILE A 20 10.88 -6.73 17.81
C ILE A 20 11.47 -7.04 19.19
N ARG A 21 12.41 -8.00 19.27
CA ARG A 21 13.04 -8.39 20.54
C ARG A 21 13.83 -7.25 21.17
N ALA A 22 14.46 -6.41 20.34
CA ALA A 22 15.28 -5.28 20.76
C ALA A 22 16.35 -5.69 21.81
N ASP A 23 16.29 -5.11 23.00
CA ASP A 23 17.24 -5.30 24.11
C ASP A 23 16.98 -6.57 24.94
N LYS A 24 15.82 -7.22 24.78
CA LYS A 24 15.45 -8.39 25.58
C LYS A 24 16.31 -9.59 25.20
N SER A 25 16.79 -10.36 26.18
CA SER A 25 17.62 -11.53 25.86
C SER A 25 16.79 -12.64 25.19
N GLN A 26 17.44 -13.46 24.36
CA GLN A 26 16.79 -14.62 23.74
C GLN A 26 16.21 -15.58 24.80
N GLU A 27 16.92 -15.76 25.91
CA GLU A 27 16.49 -16.58 27.05
C GLU A 27 15.21 -16.03 27.69
N TRP A 28 15.14 -14.71 27.91
CA TRP A 28 13.96 -14.05 28.46
C TRP A 28 12.72 -14.26 27.59
N VAL A 29 12.90 -14.30 26.27
CA VAL A 29 11.82 -14.58 25.32
C VAL A 29 11.45 -16.06 25.32
N ASN A 30 12.42 -16.98 25.26
CA ASN A 30 12.16 -18.43 25.29
C ASN A 30 11.34 -18.82 26.52
N GLN A 31 11.68 -18.27 27.69
CA GLN A 31 10.94 -18.50 28.94
C GLN A 31 9.47 -18.04 28.85
N ARG A 32 9.21 -16.89 28.23
CA ARG A 32 7.83 -16.37 28.05
C ARG A 32 7.04 -17.10 26.98
N LEU A 33 7.71 -17.63 25.97
CA LEU A 33 7.11 -18.53 24.99
C LEU A 33 6.80 -19.92 25.58
N GLY A 34 7.30 -20.23 26.78
CA GLY A 34 7.23 -21.57 27.35
C GLY A 34 8.07 -22.60 26.58
N SER A 35 9.06 -22.14 25.82
CA SER A 35 9.94 -23.01 25.03
C SER A 35 11.09 -23.52 25.89
N THR A 36 11.24 -24.83 25.98
CA THR A 36 12.42 -25.50 26.58
C THR A 36 13.62 -25.53 25.64
N SER A 37 13.46 -25.07 24.40
CA SER A 37 14.50 -25.02 23.37
C SER A 37 14.92 -23.59 23.06
N ASN A 38 16.13 -23.42 22.53
CA ASN A 38 16.68 -22.14 22.05
C ASN A 38 16.04 -21.70 20.71
N ILE A 39 14.70 -21.67 20.66
CA ILE A 39 13.96 -21.43 19.41
C ILE A 39 14.19 -20.03 18.86
N VAL A 40 14.26 -19.01 19.72
CA VAL A 40 14.52 -17.61 19.29
C VAL A 40 15.90 -17.48 18.67
N HIS A 41 16.92 -18.11 19.24
CA HIS A 41 18.26 -18.16 18.63
C HIS A 41 18.22 -18.82 17.24
N ARG A 42 17.50 -19.94 17.11
CA ARG A 42 17.37 -20.64 15.82
C ARG A 42 16.66 -19.80 14.77
N TRP A 43 15.64 -19.03 15.17
CA TRP A 43 14.97 -18.08 14.27
C TRP A 43 15.90 -16.96 13.84
N GLU A 44 16.60 -16.30 14.76
CA GLU A 44 17.48 -15.16 14.45
C GLU A 44 18.74 -15.53 13.67
N LYS A 45 19.18 -16.79 13.75
CA LYS A 45 20.31 -17.32 12.97
C LYS A 45 19.89 -18.00 11.67
N GLY A 46 18.58 -18.08 11.38
CA GLY A 46 18.07 -18.76 10.19
C GLY A 46 18.19 -20.29 10.23
N HIS A 47 18.47 -20.89 11.38
CA HIS A 47 18.51 -22.36 11.54
C HIS A 47 17.11 -22.98 11.58
N ALA A 48 16.07 -22.18 11.82
CA ALA A 48 14.68 -22.60 11.74
C ALA A 48 13.80 -21.44 11.26
N LYS A 49 12.69 -21.75 10.57
CA LYS A 49 11.67 -20.76 10.20
C LYS A 49 10.62 -20.68 11.30
N ALA A 50 10.22 -19.46 11.68
CA ALA A 50 9.08 -19.28 12.56
C ALA A 50 7.79 -19.65 11.83
N SER A 51 7.00 -20.56 12.40
CA SER A 51 5.63 -20.76 11.95
C SER A 51 4.81 -19.49 12.22
N TRP A 52 3.71 -19.31 11.51
CA TRP A 52 2.82 -18.18 11.74
C TRP A 52 2.25 -18.18 13.16
N GLU A 53 1.87 -19.36 13.66
CA GLU A 53 1.38 -19.52 15.03
C GLU A 53 2.45 -19.14 16.07
N ASP A 54 3.68 -19.59 15.89
CA ASP A 54 4.78 -19.23 16.79
C ASP A 54 5.10 -17.73 16.73
N PHE A 55 5.00 -17.12 15.55
CA PHE A 55 5.19 -15.70 15.38
C PHE A 55 4.10 -14.88 16.09
N LEU A 56 2.83 -15.29 16.02
CA LEU A 56 1.74 -14.65 16.77
C LEU A 56 1.98 -14.74 18.28
N LYS A 57 2.37 -15.91 18.80
CA LYS A 57 2.75 -16.07 20.22
C LYS A 57 3.93 -15.18 20.59
N PHE A 58 4.91 -15.04 19.68
CA PHE A 58 6.04 -14.13 19.86
C PHE A 58 5.56 -12.68 19.91
N CYS A 59 4.65 -12.24 19.05
CA CYS A 59 4.03 -10.91 19.12
C CYS A 59 3.27 -10.68 20.44
N ASP A 60 2.58 -11.70 20.96
CA ASP A 60 1.87 -11.63 22.25
C ASP A 60 2.83 -11.38 23.43
N VAL A 61 4.03 -11.99 23.41
CA VAL A 61 5.08 -11.75 24.43
C VAL A 61 5.46 -10.27 24.51
N PHE A 62 5.43 -9.56 23.39
CA PHE A 62 5.71 -8.13 23.28
C PHE A 62 4.44 -7.25 23.32
N ARG A 63 3.26 -7.84 23.54
CA ARG A 63 1.96 -7.15 23.57
C ARG A 63 1.66 -6.36 22.29
N ILE A 64 2.10 -6.88 21.14
CA ILE A 64 1.78 -6.30 19.84
C ILE A 64 0.32 -6.65 19.51
N ASP A 65 -0.52 -5.63 19.30
CA ASP A 65 -1.91 -5.82 18.88
C ASP A 65 -1.97 -6.17 17.39
N MET A 66 -1.77 -7.45 17.07
CA MET A 66 -1.79 -7.96 15.70
C MET A 66 -3.12 -7.68 14.99
N LYS A 67 -4.24 -7.63 15.73
CA LYS A 67 -5.55 -7.31 15.16
C LYS A 67 -5.59 -5.86 14.70
N PHE A 68 -5.11 -4.94 15.53
CA PHE A 68 -4.99 -3.54 15.15
C PHE A 68 -4.06 -3.34 13.95
N ILE A 69 -2.89 -4.00 13.92
CA ILE A 69 -1.96 -3.94 12.79
C ILE A 69 -2.66 -4.41 11.50
N PHE A 70 -3.37 -5.54 11.55
CA PHE A 70 -4.01 -6.13 10.37
C PHE A 70 -5.16 -5.27 9.85
N VAL A 71 -5.97 -4.71 10.74
CA VAL A 71 -7.01 -3.74 10.36
C VAL A 71 -6.39 -2.48 9.74
N SER A 72 -5.31 -1.97 10.33
CA SER A 72 -4.69 -0.71 9.89
C SER A 72 -4.01 -0.84 8.53
N TYR A 73 -3.23 -1.91 8.33
CA TYR A 73 -2.41 -2.07 7.14
C TYR A 73 -3.08 -2.91 6.06
N LEU A 74 -3.66 -4.05 6.43
CA LEU A 74 -4.25 -5.00 5.50
C LEU A 74 -5.75 -4.79 5.29
N ARG A 75 -6.42 -4.00 6.15
CA ARG A 75 -7.89 -3.86 6.21
C ARG A 75 -8.61 -5.18 6.52
N PHE A 76 -7.89 -6.15 7.09
CA PHE A 76 -8.42 -7.45 7.48
C PHE A 76 -9.08 -7.35 8.86
N GLN A 77 -10.36 -7.74 8.96
CA GLN A 77 -11.14 -7.71 10.21
C GLN A 77 -11.39 -9.09 10.83
N GLY A 78 -10.97 -10.16 10.15
CA GLY A 78 -11.11 -11.54 10.62
C GLY A 78 -10.13 -11.88 11.74
N GLU A 79 -10.12 -13.14 12.16
CA GLU A 79 -9.26 -13.60 13.24
C GLU A 79 -7.85 -13.93 12.73
N VAL A 80 -6.82 -13.33 13.32
CA VAL A 80 -5.43 -13.41 12.83
C VAL A 80 -4.84 -14.83 12.89
N HIS A 81 -5.39 -15.70 13.73
CA HIS A 81 -5.04 -17.11 13.84
C HIS A 81 -5.65 -17.97 12.72
N GLU A 82 -6.74 -17.52 12.09
CA GLU A 82 -7.42 -18.23 11.01
C GLU A 82 -6.70 -18.01 9.67
N VAL A 83 -5.58 -18.71 9.48
CA VAL A 83 -4.72 -18.59 8.29
C VAL A 83 -5.48 -18.77 6.98
N LYS A 84 -6.48 -19.67 6.93
CA LYS A 84 -7.30 -19.87 5.72
C LYS A 84 -8.13 -18.65 5.38
N GLU A 85 -8.71 -18.00 6.40
CA GLU A 85 -9.48 -16.77 6.23
C GLU A 85 -8.56 -15.63 5.78
N LEU A 86 -7.42 -15.47 6.46
CA LEU A 86 -6.39 -14.48 6.10
C LEU A 86 -5.90 -14.63 4.66
N LEU A 87 -5.51 -15.84 4.25
CA LEU A 87 -5.02 -16.09 2.89
C LEU A 87 -6.13 -15.93 1.85
N SER A 88 -7.37 -16.31 2.17
CA SER A 88 -8.51 -16.08 1.29
C SER A 88 -8.78 -14.58 1.10
N PHE A 89 -8.68 -13.80 2.17
CA PHE A 89 -8.77 -12.35 2.12
C PHE A 89 -7.62 -11.73 1.30
N LEU A 90 -6.36 -12.09 1.59
CA LEU A 90 -5.18 -11.55 0.90
C LEU A 90 -5.16 -11.89 -0.59
N PHE A 91 -5.56 -13.11 -0.95
CA PHE A 91 -5.63 -13.52 -2.35
C PHE A 91 -6.85 -12.92 -3.05
N SER A 92 -7.94 -12.72 -2.31
CA SER A 92 -9.21 -12.18 -2.82
C SER A 92 -9.62 -12.88 -4.13
N ASN A 93 -10.08 -12.13 -5.14
CA ASN A 93 -10.44 -12.62 -6.47
C ASN A 93 -9.25 -12.89 -7.40
N LYS A 94 -8.00 -12.82 -6.92
CA LYS A 94 -6.82 -13.07 -7.77
C LYS A 94 -6.66 -14.56 -8.06
N SER A 95 -6.27 -14.90 -9.28
CA SER A 95 -5.90 -16.29 -9.58
C SER A 95 -4.61 -16.65 -8.84
N LEU A 96 -4.42 -17.94 -8.52
CA LEU A 96 -3.15 -18.39 -7.92
C LEU A 96 -1.94 -18.11 -8.82
N ASN A 97 -2.15 -18.02 -10.13
CA ASN A 97 -1.10 -17.66 -11.09
C ASN A 97 -0.70 -16.19 -10.93
N ASP A 98 -1.66 -15.29 -10.73
CA ASP A 98 -1.38 -13.86 -10.53
C ASP A 98 -0.69 -13.64 -9.17
N VAL A 99 -1.18 -14.30 -8.12
CA VAL A 99 -0.51 -14.27 -6.80
C VAL A 99 0.93 -14.80 -6.92
N SER A 100 1.13 -15.90 -7.64
CA SER A 100 2.46 -16.47 -7.88
C SER A 100 3.39 -15.50 -8.60
N LYS A 101 2.91 -14.82 -9.64
CA LYS A 101 3.67 -13.80 -10.39
C LYS A 101 4.04 -12.60 -9.51
N SER A 102 3.14 -12.21 -8.61
CA SER A 102 3.31 -11.08 -7.68
C SER A 102 4.34 -11.38 -6.60
N CYS A 103 4.20 -12.48 -5.85
CA CYS A 103 5.06 -12.78 -4.69
C CYS A 103 6.23 -13.73 -4.97
N GLY A 104 6.31 -14.33 -6.16
CA GLY A 104 7.38 -15.27 -6.51
C GLY A 104 7.28 -16.65 -5.87
N LEU A 105 6.17 -16.98 -5.20
CA LEU A 105 5.91 -18.32 -4.67
C LEU A 105 5.30 -19.22 -5.75
N ALA A 106 5.73 -20.49 -5.80
CA ALA A 106 5.14 -21.47 -6.71
C ALA A 106 3.63 -21.67 -6.44
N THR A 107 2.84 -21.77 -7.51
CA THR A 107 1.38 -21.97 -7.45
C THR A 107 0.98 -23.21 -6.62
N SER A 108 1.77 -24.29 -6.68
CA SER A 108 1.58 -25.49 -5.87
C SER A 108 1.73 -25.22 -4.37
N LYS A 109 2.70 -24.39 -3.97
CA LYS A 109 2.90 -23.99 -2.58
C LYS A 109 1.78 -23.08 -2.09
N LEU A 110 1.37 -22.09 -2.91
CA LEU A 110 0.23 -21.21 -2.60
C LEU A 110 -1.07 -22.00 -2.43
N ARG A 111 -1.31 -22.99 -3.30
CA ARG A 111 -2.47 -23.89 -3.18
C ARG A 111 -2.46 -24.67 -1.87
N ARG A 112 -1.32 -25.28 -1.52
CA ARG A 112 -1.16 -26.04 -0.26
C ARG A 112 -1.41 -25.15 0.97
N LEU A 113 -0.87 -23.93 0.98
CA LEU A 113 -1.11 -22.95 2.04
C LEU A 113 -2.59 -22.59 2.15
N LYS A 114 -3.24 -22.25 1.03
CA LYS A 114 -4.67 -21.89 0.98
C LYS A 114 -5.56 -23.03 1.49
N ASN A 115 -5.22 -24.28 1.16
CA ASN A 115 -5.98 -25.45 1.60
C ASN A 115 -5.67 -25.88 3.05
N GLY A 116 -4.63 -25.31 3.67
CA GLY A 116 -4.15 -25.71 4.99
C GLY A 116 -3.38 -27.04 4.99
N GLU A 117 -2.87 -27.47 3.83
CA GLU A 117 -2.03 -28.68 3.69
C GLU A 117 -0.59 -28.44 4.16
N THR A 118 -0.20 -27.18 4.33
CA THR A 118 1.08 -26.74 4.90
C THR A 118 0.85 -25.52 5.77
N ASN A 119 1.59 -25.40 6.87
CA ASN A 119 1.55 -24.22 7.73
C ASN A 119 2.18 -22.99 7.07
N LEU A 120 1.58 -21.83 7.29
CA LEU A 120 2.18 -20.55 6.93
C LEU A 120 3.38 -20.30 7.85
N SER A 121 4.48 -19.79 7.29
CA SER A 121 5.65 -19.34 8.02
C SER A 121 5.82 -17.84 7.85
N LEU A 122 6.49 -17.17 8.80
CA LEU A 122 6.67 -15.71 8.78
C LEU A 122 7.29 -15.22 7.46
N ASN A 123 8.36 -15.87 6.99
CA ASN A 123 9.01 -15.51 5.73
C ASN A 123 8.05 -15.61 4.51
N ASN A 124 7.17 -16.63 4.48
CA ASN A 124 6.19 -16.76 3.40
C ASN A 124 5.09 -15.70 3.53
N PHE A 125 4.66 -15.36 4.75
CA PHE A 125 3.73 -14.26 4.99
C PHE A 125 4.30 -12.94 4.49
N LEU A 126 5.54 -12.62 4.88
CA LEU A 126 6.27 -11.42 4.42
C LEU A 126 6.38 -11.40 2.89
N GLN A 127 6.73 -12.53 2.29
CA GLN A 127 6.81 -12.67 0.83
C GLN A 127 5.47 -12.38 0.14
N ILE A 128 4.37 -12.87 0.71
CA ILE A 128 3.02 -12.63 0.16
C ILE A 128 2.65 -11.15 0.26
N ILE A 129 2.79 -10.51 1.43
CA ILE A 129 2.36 -9.12 1.60
C ILE A 129 3.22 -8.16 0.77
N PHE A 130 4.55 -8.33 0.74
CA PHE A 130 5.42 -7.50 -0.10
C PHE A 130 5.15 -7.71 -1.59
N GLY A 131 4.78 -8.94 -1.99
CA GLY A 131 4.40 -9.23 -3.36
C GLY A 131 3.15 -8.47 -3.83
N PHE A 132 2.26 -8.07 -2.92
CA PHE A 132 1.07 -7.30 -3.24
C PHE A 132 1.29 -5.80 -3.13
N ASP A 133 1.98 -5.36 -2.08
CA ASP A 133 2.24 -3.95 -1.80
C ASP A 133 3.51 -3.83 -0.95
N ASP A 134 4.63 -3.49 -1.57
CA ASP A 134 5.93 -3.40 -0.89
C ASP A 134 6.01 -2.21 0.05
N MET A 135 5.41 -1.06 -0.31
CA MET A 135 5.40 0.14 0.52
C MET A 135 4.57 -0.05 1.80
N GLU A 136 3.35 -0.57 1.67
CA GLU A 136 2.50 -0.82 2.84
C GLU A 136 3.02 -1.94 3.72
N SER A 137 3.63 -2.97 3.09
CA SER A 137 4.28 -4.04 3.85
C SER A 137 5.51 -3.56 4.61
N MET A 138 6.28 -2.62 4.03
CA MET A 138 7.40 -1.99 4.72
C MET A 138 6.93 -1.19 5.93
N ALA A 139 5.89 -0.36 5.77
CA ALA A 139 5.31 0.39 6.88
C ALA A 139 4.79 -0.53 8.00
N LEU A 140 4.09 -1.62 7.64
CA LEU A 140 3.62 -2.65 8.58
C LEU A 140 4.79 -3.26 9.36
N VAL A 141 5.86 -3.64 8.67
CA VAL A 141 7.04 -4.30 9.28
C VAL A 141 7.76 -3.38 10.26
N TYR A 142 7.89 -2.08 9.97
CA TYR A 142 8.45 -1.12 10.93
C TYR A 142 7.52 -0.87 12.12
N ASP A 143 6.21 -0.84 11.93
CA ASP A 143 5.26 -0.67 13.05
C ASP A 143 5.28 -1.88 13.99
N LEU A 144 5.35 -3.10 13.43
CA LEU A 144 5.59 -4.32 14.21
C LEU A 144 6.88 -4.22 15.05
N ALA A 145 7.95 -3.68 14.45
CA ALA A 145 9.24 -3.52 15.12
C ALA A 145 9.32 -2.28 16.03
N ALA A 146 8.21 -1.58 16.29
CA ALA A 146 8.19 -0.32 17.03
C ALA A 146 9.20 0.72 16.49
N ASN A 147 9.36 0.77 15.16
CA ASN A 147 10.32 1.58 14.41
C ASN A 147 11.80 1.30 14.71
N ASN A 148 12.13 0.14 15.27
CA ASN A 148 13.52 -0.30 15.38
C ASN A 148 14.11 -0.61 13.99
N SER A 149 15.42 -0.40 13.83
CA SER A 149 16.17 -0.66 12.60
C SER A 149 16.00 -2.11 12.13
N ILE A 150 15.80 -2.27 10.82
CA ILE A 150 15.80 -3.54 10.11
C ILE A 150 16.81 -3.35 8.97
N PRO A 151 18.07 -3.75 9.16
CA PRO A 151 19.17 -3.37 8.25
C PRO A 151 18.92 -3.68 6.77
N LEU A 152 18.18 -4.73 6.46
CA LEU A 152 17.82 -5.10 5.09
C LEU A 152 16.88 -4.08 4.43
N LEU A 153 16.10 -3.33 5.21
CA LEU A 153 15.09 -2.39 4.73
C LEU A 153 15.39 -0.93 5.06
N ASP A 154 16.39 -0.62 5.90
CA ASP A 154 16.62 0.73 6.42
C ASP A 154 16.81 1.78 5.30
N GLU A 155 17.59 1.45 4.26
CA GLU A 155 17.78 2.35 3.13
C GLU A 155 16.47 2.63 2.38
N SER A 156 15.74 1.57 2.03
CA SER A 156 14.47 1.69 1.31
C SER A 156 13.40 2.38 2.15
N ASN A 157 13.40 2.18 3.46
CA ASN A 157 12.45 2.83 4.37
C ASN A 157 12.77 4.31 4.56
N ASN A 158 14.04 4.70 4.58
CA ASN A 158 14.43 6.11 4.60
C ASN A 158 13.94 6.83 3.34
N LYS A 159 14.17 6.24 2.16
CA LYS A 159 13.62 6.74 0.89
C LYS A 159 12.09 6.84 0.94
N ARG A 160 11.41 5.80 1.42
CA ARG A 160 9.94 5.79 1.59
C ARG A 160 9.46 6.93 2.48
N ILE A 161 10.11 7.17 3.63
CA ILE A 161 9.73 8.23 4.57
C ILE A 161 9.89 9.62 3.93
N GLU A 162 10.99 9.85 3.21
CA GLU A 162 11.25 11.10 2.50
C GLU A 162 10.18 11.37 1.44
N ILE A 163 9.89 10.39 0.60
CA ILE A 163 8.83 10.46 -0.42
C ILE A 163 7.47 10.71 0.19
N THR A 164 7.15 10.00 1.28
CA THR A 164 5.88 10.16 2.02
C THR A 164 5.75 11.59 2.55
N LYS A 165 6.84 12.18 3.07
CA LYS A 165 6.86 13.58 3.52
C LYS A 165 6.58 14.54 2.35
N HIS A 166 7.15 14.31 1.18
CA HIS A 166 6.90 15.14 0.00
C HIS A 166 5.44 15.06 -0.44
N TYR A 167 4.87 13.85 -0.51
CA TYR A 167 3.45 13.66 -0.84
C TYR A 167 2.51 14.40 0.11
N PHE A 168 2.74 14.31 1.43
CA PHE A 168 1.91 15.03 2.39
C PHE A 168 2.11 16.55 2.38
N SER A 169 3.24 17.02 1.85
CA SER A 169 3.49 18.46 1.68
C SER A 169 2.85 19.00 0.40
N ASN A 170 2.79 18.20 -0.67
CA ASN A 170 2.07 18.53 -1.90
C ASN A 170 1.37 17.28 -2.48
N PRO A 171 0.07 17.08 -2.18
CA PRO A 171 -0.67 15.92 -2.69
C PRO A 171 -0.82 15.87 -4.22
N ASN A 172 -0.60 16.97 -4.94
CA ASN A 172 -0.58 16.98 -6.41
C ASN A 172 0.47 16.02 -7.00
N ILE A 173 1.49 15.62 -6.24
CA ILE A 173 2.44 14.56 -6.64
C ILE A 173 1.70 13.31 -7.12
N GLY A 174 0.67 12.87 -6.39
CA GLY A 174 -0.11 11.69 -6.77
C GLY A 174 -0.82 11.86 -8.11
N LEU A 175 -1.36 13.05 -8.38
CA LEU A 175 -2.05 13.37 -9.63
C LEU A 175 -1.09 13.36 -10.82
N VAL A 176 0.08 14.01 -10.68
CA VAL A 176 1.12 14.03 -11.72
C VAL A 176 1.55 12.62 -12.09
N LEU A 177 1.79 11.75 -11.08
CA LEU A 177 2.18 10.36 -11.33
C LEU A 177 1.10 9.58 -12.09
N ILE A 178 -0.18 9.78 -11.78
CA ILE A 178 -1.29 9.14 -12.50
C ILE A 178 -1.39 9.65 -13.95
N CYS A 179 -1.15 10.94 -14.19
CA CYS A 179 -1.16 11.50 -15.55
C CYS A 179 -0.10 10.87 -16.47
N LEU A 180 1.04 10.42 -15.92
CA LEU A 180 2.07 9.70 -16.69
C LEU A 180 1.64 8.29 -17.10
N ASP A 181 0.61 7.74 -16.46
CA ASP A 181 0.07 6.43 -16.78
C ASP A 181 -1.04 6.45 -17.84
N LEU A 182 -1.49 7.63 -18.26
CA LEU A 182 -2.50 7.80 -19.30
C LEU A 182 -2.03 7.22 -20.65
N ASN A 183 -2.94 6.57 -21.36
CA ASN A 183 -2.65 6.02 -22.69
C ASN A 183 -2.25 7.11 -23.68
N ALA A 184 -2.91 8.28 -23.63
CA ALA A 184 -2.56 9.43 -24.45
C ALA A 184 -1.11 9.89 -24.21
N TYR A 185 -0.68 9.97 -22.95
CA TYR A 185 0.70 10.29 -22.60
C TYR A 185 1.69 9.24 -23.15
N LYS A 186 1.38 7.94 -22.98
CA LYS A 186 2.22 6.83 -23.44
C LYS A 186 2.35 6.76 -24.98
N LYS A 187 1.41 7.38 -25.72
CA LYS A 187 1.44 7.49 -27.19
C LYS A 187 2.27 8.69 -27.69
N LEU A 188 2.70 9.60 -26.81
CA LEU A 188 3.56 10.73 -27.20
C LEU A 188 4.92 10.24 -27.71
N SER A 189 5.52 11.00 -28.63
CA SER A 189 6.88 10.70 -29.13
C SER A 189 7.98 11.12 -28.13
N PHE A 190 7.69 12.08 -27.25
CA PHE A 190 8.58 12.56 -26.20
C PHE A 190 7.76 13.24 -25.09
N HIS A 191 8.34 13.36 -23.90
CA HIS A 191 7.69 13.95 -22.74
C HIS A 191 7.33 15.42 -22.97
N GLN A 192 6.12 15.80 -22.56
CA GLN A 192 5.64 17.18 -22.61
C GLN A 192 5.03 17.57 -21.27
N ASP A 193 5.68 18.48 -20.54
CA ASP A 193 5.16 19.01 -19.28
C ASP A 193 3.79 19.68 -19.46
N SER A 194 3.57 20.31 -20.62
CA SER A 194 2.30 20.95 -20.98
C SER A 194 1.14 19.95 -21.06
N PHE A 195 1.40 18.71 -21.49
CA PHE A 195 0.39 17.65 -21.47
C PHE A 195 -0.06 17.37 -20.04
N ILE A 196 0.90 17.21 -19.12
CA ILE A 196 0.61 16.93 -17.71
C ILE A 196 -0.09 18.12 -17.05
N SER A 197 0.33 19.35 -17.36
CA SER A 197 -0.34 20.57 -16.88
C SER A 197 -1.80 20.63 -17.31
N LYS A 198 -2.08 20.38 -18.60
CA LYS A 198 -3.45 20.33 -19.15
C LYS A 198 -4.28 19.21 -18.49
N ALA A 199 -3.74 17.99 -18.44
CA ALA A 199 -4.42 16.81 -17.91
C ALA A 199 -4.72 16.87 -16.41
N SER A 200 -3.92 17.61 -15.63
CA SER A 200 -4.05 17.68 -14.17
C SER A 200 -4.68 18.97 -13.64
N GLY A 201 -4.82 19.99 -14.50
CA GLY A 201 -5.18 21.35 -14.10
C GLY A 201 -4.12 22.03 -13.21
N ILE A 202 -2.91 21.48 -13.11
CA ILE A 202 -1.82 22.03 -12.30
C ILE A 202 -1.02 23.02 -13.16
N PRO A 203 -0.67 24.22 -12.65
CA PRO A 203 0.17 25.17 -13.38
C PRO A 203 1.50 24.56 -13.81
N LEU A 204 1.93 24.85 -15.04
CA LEU A 204 3.14 24.27 -15.66
C LEU A 204 4.39 24.34 -14.75
N LYS A 205 4.58 25.47 -14.07
CA LYS A 205 5.69 25.66 -13.13
C LYS A 205 5.67 24.62 -11.99
N GLU A 206 4.49 24.39 -11.39
CA GLU A 206 4.34 23.42 -10.31
C GLU A 206 4.50 21.99 -10.83
N VAL A 207 4.02 21.69 -12.04
CA VAL A 207 4.28 20.39 -12.70
C VAL A 207 5.79 20.14 -12.83
N ASN A 208 6.56 21.12 -13.29
CA ASN A 208 8.01 20.98 -13.43
C ASN A 208 8.71 20.73 -12.08
N GLU A 209 8.29 21.45 -11.02
CA GLU A 209 8.82 21.26 -9.67
C GLU A 209 8.51 19.85 -9.15
N ILE A 210 7.28 19.36 -9.36
CA ILE A 210 6.87 18.00 -8.97
C ILE A 210 7.63 16.94 -9.75
N LEU A 211 7.76 17.07 -11.07
CA LEU A 211 8.48 16.08 -11.90
C LEU A 211 9.95 16.01 -11.53
N SER A 212 10.60 17.16 -11.29
CA SER A 212 11.99 17.21 -10.83
C SER A 212 12.17 16.48 -9.49
N LEU A 213 11.23 16.68 -8.55
CA LEU A 213 11.21 15.99 -7.28
C LEU A 213 10.99 14.48 -7.45
N CYS A 214 10.08 14.08 -8.33
CA CYS A 214 9.79 12.68 -8.61
C CYS A 214 10.99 11.96 -9.22
N GLU A 215 11.69 12.59 -10.16
CA GLU A 215 12.89 12.04 -10.78
C GLU A 215 14.04 11.92 -9.77
N ALA A 216 14.27 12.96 -8.96
CA ALA A 216 15.29 12.95 -7.91
C ALA A 216 15.06 11.86 -6.84
N ASN A 217 13.82 11.42 -6.65
CA ASN A 217 13.41 10.40 -5.68
C ASN A 217 13.10 9.03 -6.32
N GLU A 218 13.48 8.79 -7.58
CA GLU A 218 13.27 7.51 -8.27
C GLU A 218 11.78 7.08 -8.37
N LEU A 219 10.85 8.03 -8.23
CA LEU A 219 9.42 7.81 -8.45
C LEU A 219 9.09 7.69 -9.94
N ILE A 220 9.89 8.35 -10.78
CA ILE A 220 9.81 8.28 -12.23
C ILE A 220 11.21 8.12 -12.82
N GLU A 221 11.28 7.58 -14.03
CA GLU A 221 12.51 7.44 -14.80
C GLU A 221 12.28 7.78 -16.27
N MET A 222 13.26 8.41 -16.91
CA MET A 222 13.20 8.74 -18.34
C MET A 222 13.56 7.50 -19.19
N LYS A 223 12.61 7.01 -19.99
CA LYS A 223 12.80 5.87 -20.89
C LYS A 223 12.22 6.16 -22.27
N ASN A 224 13.04 6.01 -23.30
CA ASN A 224 12.67 6.28 -24.69
C ASN A 224 12.04 7.68 -24.89
N GLY A 225 12.54 8.67 -24.15
CA GLY A 225 12.04 10.05 -24.23
C GLY A 225 10.76 10.33 -23.45
N LEU A 226 10.20 9.36 -22.71
CA LEU A 226 9.03 9.54 -21.84
C LEU A 226 9.37 9.19 -20.39
N TYR A 227 8.79 9.91 -19.42
CA TYR A 227 8.79 9.45 -18.04
C TYR A 227 7.91 8.19 -17.87
N GLN A 228 8.40 7.22 -17.11
CA GLN A 228 7.68 6.02 -16.70
C GLN A 228 7.74 5.86 -15.19
N SER A 229 6.82 5.09 -14.61
CA SER A 229 6.86 4.72 -13.19
C SER A 229 8.21 4.11 -12.82
N GLY A 230 8.87 4.69 -11.82
CA GLY A 230 10.16 4.24 -11.32
C GLY A 230 10.09 2.98 -10.45
N SER A 231 11.16 2.76 -9.69
CA SER A 231 11.25 1.63 -8.75
C SER A 231 10.48 1.88 -7.46
N ILE A 232 10.25 3.15 -7.09
CA ILE A 232 9.60 3.55 -5.85
C ILE A 232 8.17 4.05 -6.11
N ARG A 233 7.27 3.79 -5.17
CA ARG A 233 5.87 4.24 -5.20
C ARG A 233 5.58 5.18 -4.04
N VAL A 234 4.63 6.08 -4.25
CA VAL A 234 4.09 6.94 -3.20
C VAL A 234 3.08 6.16 -2.36
N SER A 235 3.09 6.36 -1.04
CA SER A 235 2.04 5.93 -0.12
C SER A 235 1.22 7.14 0.33
N ASP A 236 -0.10 6.97 0.39
CA ASP A 236 -1.04 7.96 0.91
C ASP A 236 -1.32 7.78 2.41
N ARG A 237 -0.61 6.86 3.07
CA ARG A 237 -0.70 6.62 4.52
C ARG A 237 0.29 7.47 5.30
N GLY A 238 -0.21 8.11 6.35
CA GLY A 238 0.57 8.95 7.24
C GLY A 238 -0.10 9.09 8.60
N SER A 239 0.40 10.02 9.40
CA SER A 239 -0.24 10.38 10.67
C SER A 239 -1.69 10.83 10.46
N ARG A 240 -2.50 10.79 11.52
CA ARG A 240 -3.87 11.30 11.48
C ARG A 240 -3.93 12.71 10.91
N ASP A 241 -3.01 13.58 11.32
CA ASP A 241 -2.96 14.98 10.89
C ASP A 241 -2.55 15.10 9.42
N GLN A 242 -1.57 14.30 8.98
CA GLN A 242 -1.18 14.22 7.57
C GLN A 242 -2.36 13.82 6.69
N MET A 243 -3.07 12.75 7.04
CA MET A 243 -4.27 12.31 6.30
C MET A 243 -5.40 13.34 6.32
N LEU A 244 -5.62 14.02 7.46
CA LEU A 244 -6.61 15.09 7.55
C LEU A 244 -6.25 16.28 6.67
N ASN A 245 -4.97 16.67 6.63
CA ASN A 245 -4.51 17.78 5.81
C ASN A 245 -4.56 17.43 4.31
N THR A 246 -4.22 16.20 3.91
CA THR A 246 -4.44 15.75 2.52
C THR A 246 -5.91 15.81 2.14
N ARG A 247 -6.82 15.40 3.02
CA ARG A 247 -8.27 15.52 2.76
C ARG A 247 -8.71 16.98 2.63
N LYS A 248 -8.21 17.87 3.49
CA LYS A 248 -8.48 19.31 3.41
C LYS A 248 -7.98 19.90 2.11
N PHE A 249 -6.76 19.57 1.69
CA PHE A 249 -6.17 20.02 0.43
C PHE A 249 -7.09 19.68 -0.77
N TRP A 250 -7.53 18.43 -0.87
CA TRP A 250 -8.42 18.01 -1.95
C TRP A 250 -9.82 18.63 -1.84
N LEU A 251 -10.31 18.86 -0.62
CA LEU A 251 -11.57 19.58 -0.37
C LEU A 251 -11.49 21.06 -0.80
N GLU A 252 -10.38 21.73 -0.53
CA GLU A 252 -10.15 23.11 -0.95
C GLU A 252 -10.09 23.21 -2.48
N LYS A 253 -9.43 22.24 -3.14
CA LYS A 253 -9.45 22.12 -4.61
C LYS A 253 -10.88 21.89 -5.14
N ALA A 254 -11.66 21.04 -4.47
CA ALA A 254 -13.08 20.83 -4.77
C ALA A 254 -13.91 22.12 -4.70
N ILE A 255 -13.76 22.86 -3.60
CA ILE A 255 -14.46 24.13 -3.39
C ILE A 255 -14.05 25.15 -4.45
N SER A 256 -12.76 25.21 -4.79
CA SER A 256 -12.27 26.11 -5.84
C SER A 256 -12.88 25.78 -7.21
N ASN A 257 -13.10 24.50 -7.53
CA ASN A 257 -13.65 24.10 -8.82
C ASN A 257 -15.18 24.27 -8.90
N MET A 258 -15.87 24.39 -7.77
CA MET A 258 -17.32 24.62 -7.77
C MET A 258 -17.73 25.93 -8.45
N SER A 259 -16.85 26.94 -8.53
CA SER A 259 -17.16 28.20 -9.22
C SER A 259 -17.32 28.03 -10.73
N ASP A 260 -16.68 27.01 -11.30
CA ASP A 260 -16.56 26.79 -12.75
C ASP A 260 -17.13 25.43 -13.15
N LYS A 261 -18.15 24.98 -12.42
CA LYS A 261 -18.78 23.66 -12.56
C LYS A 261 -19.26 23.39 -14.00
N THR A 262 -18.97 22.18 -14.49
CA THR A 262 -19.54 21.63 -15.74
C THR A 262 -20.65 20.60 -15.46
N GLU A 263 -21.34 20.15 -16.52
CA GLU A 263 -22.36 19.08 -16.41
C GLU A 263 -21.74 17.70 -16.13
N LEU A 264 -20.43 17.55 -16.31
CA LEU A 264 -19.67 16.32 -16.08
C LEU A 264 -19.17 16.22 -14.63
N ASP A 265 -19.22 17.34 -13.88
CA ASP A 265 -19.00 17.36 -12.43
C ASP A 265 -20.22 16.91 -11.64
N ALA A 266 -20.02 16.03 -10.66
CA ALA A 266 -21.11 15.51 -9.84
C ALA A 266 -20.94 15.82 -8.35
N TYR A 267 -21.60 16.84 -7.81
CA TYR A 267 -21.55 17.14 -6.38
C TYR A 267 -22.77 16.55 -5.65
N GLY A 268 -22.56 15.61 -4.72
CA GLY A 268 -23.63 14.96 -3.97
C GLY A 268 -23.65 15.35 -2.49
N SER A 269 -24.83 15.62 -1.93
CA SER A 269 -25.03 15.80 -0.48
C SER A 269 -26.34 15.13 -0.05
N MET A 270 -26.30 14.33 1.01
CA MET A 270 -27.47 13.64 1.55
C MET A 270 -27.47 13.75 3.08
N VAL A 271 -28.61 14.16 3.64
CA VAL A 271 -28.84 14.21 5.10
C VAL A 271 -30.00 13.27 5.41
N PHE A 272 -29.79 12.31 6.32
CA PHE A 272 -30.77 11.28 6.66
C PHE A 272 -30.66 10.85 8.13
N ILE A 273 -31.67 10.14 8.63
CA ILE A 273 -31.70 9.56 9.99
C ILE A 273 -31.63 8.04 9.85
N ALA A 274 -30.84 7.36 10.70
CA ALA A 274 -30.69 5.90 10.68
C ALA A 274 -30.58 5.31 12.09
N SER A 275 -30.95 4.03 12.22
CA SER A 275 -30.78 3.25 13.47
C SER A 275 -29.31 2.84 13.69
N GLN A 276 -28.95 2.44 14.92
CA GLN A 276 -27.59 1.94 15.21
C GLN A 276 -27.24 0.65 14.46
N SER A 277 -28.24 -0.20 14.15
CA SER A 277 -28.02 -1.38 13.30
C SER A 277 -27.70 -0.96 11.88
N ALA A 278 -28.51 -0.07 11.29
CA ALA A 278 -28.29 0.46 9.96
C ALA A 278 -26.94 1.20 9.84
N ARG A 279 -26.47 1.86 10.90
CA ARG A 279 -25.12 2.46 10.94
C ARG A 279 -24.01 1.44 10.67
N LYS A 280 -24.10 0.23 11.24
CA LYS A 280 -23.10 -0.83 11.00
C LYS A 280 -23.14 -1.31 9.55
N ASP A 281 -24.34 -1.46 9.00
CA ASP A 281 -24.54 -1.86 7.61
C ASP A 281 -24.04 -0.80 6.62
N ILE A 282 -24.27 0.49 6.94
CA ILE A 282 -23.75 1.65 6.18
C ILE A 282 -22.22 1.68 6.20
N ILE A 283 -21.60 1.44 7.36
CA ILE A 283 -20.13 1.32 7.46
C ILE A 283 -19.64 0.15 6.61
N GLY A 284 -20.32 -1.00 6.67
CA GLY A 284 -19.99 -2.16 5.83
C GLY A 284 -20.12 -1.86 4.33
N LEU A 285 -21.16 -1.12 3.93
CA LEU A 285 -21.35 -0.62 2.56
C LEU A 285 -20.22 0.32 2.14
N TYR A 286 -19.84 1.27 2.99
CA TYR A 286 -18.71 2.17 2.72
C TYR A 286 -17.39 1.42 2.53
N LEU A 287 -17.14 0.39 3.34
CA LEU A 287 -15.95 -0.44 3.21
C LEU A 287 -15.99 -1.28 1.92
N ARG A 288 -17.15 -1.87 1.57
CA ARG A 288 -17.35 -2.60 0.31
C ARG A 288 -17.25 -1.71 -0.93
N PHE A 289 -17.70 -0.47 -0.85
CA PHE A 289 -17.65 0.49 -1.95
C PHE A 289 -16.24 0.63 -2.52
N PHE A 290 -15.19 0.64 -1.69
CA PHE A 290 -13.82 0.69 -2.20
C PHE A 290 -13.40 -0.59 -2.93
N GLU A 291 -13.94 -1.76 -2.57
CA GLU A 291 -13.67 -3.00 -3.29
C GLU A 291 -14.42 -3.02 -4.63
N ASP A 292 -15.68 -2.60 -4.64
CA ASP A 292 -16.49 -2.50 -5.87
C ASP A 292 -15.91 -1.43 -6.82
N PHE A 293 -15.45 -0.29 -6.28
CA PHE A 293 -14.77 0.75 -7.05
C PHE A 293 -13.47 0.23 -7.67
N LYS A 294 -12.62 -0.46 -6.89
CA LYS A 294 -11.41 -1.11 -7.41
C LYS A 294 -11.74 -2.11 -8.52
N LYS A 295 -12.84 -2.85 -8.38
CA LYS A 295 -13.30 -3.77 -9.42
C LYS A 295 -13.62 -3.04 -10.72
N ILE A 296 -14.39 -1.96 -10.67
CA ILE A 296 -14.71 -1.14 -11.85
C ILE A 296 -13.42 -0.66 -12.52
N VAL A 297 -12.50 -0.06 -11.76
CA VAL A 297 -11.19 0.41 -12.29
C VAL A 297 -10.37 -0.72 -12.89
N MET A 298 -10.39 -1.92 -12.30
CA MET A 298 -9.66 -3.08 -12.82
C MET A 298 -10.31 -3.73 -14.05
N GLU A 299 -11.63 -3.60 -14.20
CA GLU A 299 -12.40 -4.15 -15.31
C GLU A 299 -12.51 -3.20 -16.50
N ASP A 300 -12.25 -1.91 -16.28
CA ASP A 300 -12.17 -0.90 -17.34
C ASP A 300 -11.01 -1.20 -18.29
N LYS A 301 -11.32 -1.23 -19.59
CA LYS A 301 -10.38 -1.56 -20.67
C LYS A 301 -10.42 -0.51 -21.77
N ASP A 302 -11.12 0.61 -21.56
CA ASP A 302 -11.19 1.67 -22.56
C ASP A 302 -9.82 2.32 -22.76
N GLU A 303 -9.58 2.83 -23.97
CA GLU A 303 -8.34 3.53 -24.28
C GLU A 303 -8.41 5.01 -23.90
N ASP A 304 -9.62 5.57 -23.83
CA ASP A 304 -9.89 6.96 -23.45
C ASP A 304 -9.98 7.12 -21.93
N LEU A 305 -8.81 7.25 -21.31
CA LEU A 305 -8.66 7.29 -19.86
C LEU A 305 -8.55 8.73 -19.35
N ILE A 306 -9.26 9.04 -18.27
CA ILE A 306 -9.16 10.30 -17.53
C ILE A 306 -8.60 10.07 -16.11
N PRO A 307 -7.73 10.94 -15.59
CA PRO A 307 -7.22 10.83 -14.23
C PRO A 307 -8.30 11.25 -13.22
N LEU A 308 -8.74 10.30 -12.38
CA LEU A 308 -9.75 10.54 -11.34
C LEU A 308 -9.14 10.43 -9.94
N ILE A 309 -9.46 11.38 -9.06
CA ILE A 309 -9.13 11.33 -7.63
C ILE A 309 -10.40 11.10 -6.83
N LEU A 310 -10.43 10.05 -6.02
CA LEU A 310 -11.56 9.75 -5.12
C LEU A 310 -11.24 10.17 -3.68
N ASN A 311 -11.60 11.40 -3.36
CA ASN A 311 -11.94 11.82 -2.00
C ASN A 311 -13.47 11.95 -1.97
N PHE A 312 -14.17 11.65 -0.89
CA PHE A 312 -15.65 11.56 -0.94
C PHE A 312 -16.32 12.95 -0.92
N ASN A 313 -16.08 13.71 -1.99
CA ASN A 313 -16.74 14.89 -2.55
C ASN A 313 -16.38 14.83 -4.05
N LEU A 314 -17.35 14.86 -4.94
CA LEU A 314 -17.18 14.44 -6.33
C LEU A 314 -17.07 15.68 -7.26
N ILE A 315 -15.93 15.82 -7.95
CA ILE A 315 -15.47 16.98 -8.75
C ILE A 315 -14.60 16.50 -9.93
N ASN A 316 -14.52 17.21 -11.06
CA ASN A 316 -13.50 17.12 -12.11
C ASN A 316 -12.41 18.19 -11.87
N PRO A 317 -11.14 17.80 -11.61
CA PRO A 317 -10.06 18.74 -11.35
C PRO A 317 -9.44 19.40 -12.60
N GLY A 318 -9.77 18.97 -13.83
CA GLY A 318 -9.13 19.42 -15.07
C GLY A 318 -10.09 19.58 -16.26
N ASP A 319 -9.57 19.73 -17.48
CA ASP A 319 -10.36 19.86 -18.71
C ASP A 319 -10.92 18.51 -19.19
N ASP A 320 -12.11 18.53 -19.80
CA ASP A 320 -12.79 17.35 -20.34
C ASP A 320 -12.13 16.83 -21.64
N ASP A 321 -11.28 17.63 -22.31
CA ASP A 321 -10.68 17.29 -23.61
C ASP A 321 -9.15 17.32 -23.56
N ILE A 322 -8.56 16.17 -23.20
CA ILE A 322 -7.11 15.99 -23.01
C ILE A 322 -6.41 15.58 -24.32
N ASN A 323 -7.16 15.24 -25.37
CA ASN A 323 -6.64 14.62 -26.59
C ASN A 323 -6.40 15.58 -27.77
N ASP A 324 -6.65 16.88 -27.59
CA ASP A 324 -6.27 17.94 -28.54
C ASP A 324 -4.86 18.50 -28.34
#